data_AF-A0A2D7Y3C1-F1
#
_entry.id   AF-A0A2D7Y3C1-F1
#
_cell.length_a   1.000
_cell.length_b   1.000
_cell.length_c   1.000
_cell.angle_alpha   90.00
_cell.angle_beta   90.00
_cell.angle_gamma   90.00
#
_symmetry.space_group_name_H-M   'P 1'
#
loop_
_entity.id
_entity.type
_entity.pdbx_description
1 polymer ?
#
loop_
_entity_poly.entity_id
_entity_poly.type
_entity_poly.pdbx_seq_one_letter_code
_entity_poly.pdbx_strand_id
1 'polypeptide(L)'
;MLRALIKFATGSVLALTAGSAALASTAACADAPLLLQDVIIVDASGSWDHQDIFIEQGRISAIGEGLMLETSVPVTVMHRPGSIVRPRPQAPAASGAIYIRTSTGASGSAASRRTILMPGVAADLVVYSAQADAVIADQVELEISGGRILGAAQICQG
;
A
#
# COMPACT_ATOMS: atom_id res chain seq x y z
N MET A 1 37.24 -36.68 -57.81
CA MET A 1 36.38 -37.80 -57.37
C MET A 1 36.36 -37.83 -55.85
N LEU A 2 35.18 -38.12 -55.32
CA LEU A 2 34.79 -38.45 -53.94
C LEU A 2 34.73 -37.36 -52.86
N ARG A 3 33.49 -37.27 -52.33
CA ARG A 3 32.95 -36.52 -51.21
C ARG A 3 33.47 -37.03 -49.86
N ALA A 4 33.57 -36.15 -48.88
CA ALA A 4 33.33 -36.49 -47.47
C ALA A 4 32.66 -35.31 -46.74
N LEU A 5 31.47 -35.60 -46.20
CA LEU A 5 30.65 -34.75 -45.34
C LEU A 5 31.24 -34.65 -43.91
N ILE A 6 30.55 -33.88 -43.05
CA ILE A 6 30.42 -33.96 -41.57
C ILE A 6 31.29 -32.87 -40.86
N LYS A 7 30.83 -31.98 -39.97
CA LYS A 7 29.65 -31.88 -39.08
C LYS A 7 29.40 -30.40 -38.73
N PHE A 8 28.14 -30.05 -38.48
CA PHE A 8 27.69 -28.79 -37.88
C PHE A 8 28.39 -28.50 -36.55
N ALA A 9 28.78 -27.24 -36.34
CA ALA A 9 29.01 -26.66 -35.01
C ALA A 9 28.28 -25.31 -34.95
N THR A 10 26.96 -25.38 -34.82
CA THR A 10 26.13 -24.27 -34.34
C THR A 10 26.52 -24.02 -32.89
N GLY A 11 27.43 -23.07 -32.67
CA GLY A 11 27.77 -22.58 -31.34
C GLY A 11 26.66 -21.66 -30.84
N SER A 12 25.72 -22.24 -30.10
CA SER A 12 24.67 -21.52 -29.37
C SER A 12 25.31 -20.65 -28.29
N VAL A 13 25.39 -19.34 -28.53
CA VAL A 13 25.74 -18.36 -27.49
C VAL A 13 24.57 -17.40 -27.34
N LEU A 14 24.22 -17.16 -26.06
CA LEU A 14 23.17 -16.27 -25.53
C LEU A 14 21.76 -16.86 -25.34
N ALA A 15 21.67 -17.87 -24.47
CA ALA A 15 20.53 -17.99 -23.56
C ALA A 15 20.97 -17.45 -22.20
N LEU A 16 20.69 -16.19 -21.87
CA LEU A 16 20.88 -15.64 -20.51
C LEU A 16 20.11 -14.32 -20.22
N THR A 17 19.01 -14.03 -20.92
CA THR A 17 18.17 -12.84 -20.61
C THR A 17 16.85 -13.17 -19.94
N ALA A 18 16.50 -14.43 -19.70
CA ALA A 18 15.22 -14.81 -19.10
C ALA A 18 15.15 -14.67 -17.56
N GLY A 19 16.28 -14.41 -16.88
CA GLY A 19 16.31 -14.32 -15.41
C GLY A 19 15.92 -12.96 -14.82
N SER A 20 15.99 -11.89 -15.61
CA SER A 20 15.79 -10.52 -15.10
C SER A 20 14.34 -10.06 -15.11
N ALA A 21 13.48 -10.69 -15.91
CA ALA A 21 12.05 -10.35 -15.97
C ALA A 21 11.31 -10.72 -14.68
N ALA A 22 11.59 -11.90 -14.11
CA ALA A 22 10.89 -12.36 -12.89
C ALA A 22 11.23 -11.51 -11.64
N LEU A 23 12.48 -11.01 -11.54
CA LEU A 23 12.88 -10.11 -10.45
C LEU A 23 12.33 -8.68 -10.66
N ALA A 24 12.21 -8.22 -11.90
CA ALA A 24 11.58 -6.94 -12.21
C ALA A 24 10.06 -6.98 -11.99
N SER A 25 9.38 -8.07 -12.36
CA SER A 25 7.94 -8.25 -12.13
C SER A 25 7.61 -8.32 -10.65
N THR A 26 8.45 -8.96 -9.83
CA THR A 26 8.23 -9.01 -8.36
C THR A 26 8.55 -7.67 -7.69
N ALA A 27 9.54 -6.91 -8.16
CA ALA A 27 9.78 -5.55 -7.69
C ALA A 27 8.66 -4.56 -8.11
N ALA A 28 8.10 -4.71 -9.32
CA ALA A 28 7.00 -3.87 -9.79
C ALA A 28 5.69 -4.12 -9.03
N CYS A 29 5.44 -5.35 -8.56
CA CYS A 29 4.33 -5.64 -7.67
C CYS A 29 4.46 -4.94 -6.31
N ALA A 30 5.70 -4.79 -5.82
CA ALA A 30 5.97 -4.21 -4.51
C ALA A 30 5.56 -2.73 -4.42
N ASP A 31 5.52 -2.04 -5.57
CA ASP A 31 5.28 -0.61 -5.65
C ASP A 31 4.06 -0.24 -6.52
N ALA A 32 3.20 -1.21 -6.86
CA ALA A 32 1.96 -0.93 -7.60
C ALA A 32 1.05 0.01 -6.79
N PRO A 33 0.54 1.11 -7.40
CA PRO A 33 -0.38 2.00 -6.72
C PRO A 33 -1.64 1.27 -6.24
N LEU A 34 -2.16 1.69 -5.10
CA LEU A 34 -3.32 1.09 -4.44
C LEU A 34 -4.44 2.13 -4.32
N LEU A 35 -5.65 1.77 -4.69
CA LEU A 35 -6.86 2.54 -4.47
C LEU A 35 -7.80 1.76 -3.56
N LEU A 36 -7.99 2.23 -2.32
CA LEU A 36 -9.05 1.76 -1.44
C LEU A 36 -10.32 2.56 -1.77
N GLN A 37 -11.44 1.89 -2.03
CA GLN A 37 -12.69 2.56 -2.39
C GLN A 37 -13.81 2.32 -1.40
N ASP A 38 -14.65 3.35 -1.25
CA ASP A 38 -15.88 3.35 -0.44
C ASP A 38 -15.66 2.98 1.04
N VAL A 39 -14.57 3.49 1.61
CA VAL A 39 -14.21 3.25 3.01
C VAL A 39 -14.72 4.35 3.95
N ILE A 40 -14.75 4.03 5.24
CA ILE A 40 -14.97 4.99 6.31
C ILE A 40 -13.62 5.35 6.92
N ILE A 41 -13.17 6.60 6.78
CA ILE A 41 -11.94 7.08 7.41
C ILE A 41 -12.23 7.53 8.82
N VAL A 42 -11.51 6.98 9.80
CA VAL A 42 -11.55 7.44 11.20
C VAL A 42 -10.14 7.83 11.64
N ASP A 43 -9.92 9.12 11.82
CA ASP A 43 -8.61 9.68 12.16
C ASP A 43 -8.71 10.75 13.26
N ALA A 44 -7.69 11.60 13.41
CA ALA A 44 -7.72 12.67 14.41
C ALA A 44 -8.66 13.83 14.06
N SER A 45 -9.08 13.96 12.80
CA SER A 45 -9.99 15.00 12.31
C SER A 45 -11.46 14.61 12.48
N GLY A 46 -11.80 13.32 12.46
CA GLY A 46 -13.17 12.85 12.63
C GLY A 46 -13.44 11.51 11.94
N SER A 47 -14.71 11.29 11.59
CA SER A 47 -15.19 10.17 10.77
C SER A 47 -15.69 10.70 9.43
N TRP A 48 -15.26 10.09 8.34
CA TRP A 48 -15.59 10.49 6.97
C TRP A 48 -16.01 9.26 6.19
N ASP A 49 -17.26 9.20 5.77
CA ASP A 49 -17.83 8.04 5.06
C ASP A 49 -17.64 8.19 3.53
N HIS A 50 -17.76 7.08 2.79
CA HIS A 50 -17.70 7.03 1.32
C HIS A 50 -16.42 7.64 0.72
N GLN A 51 -15.30 7.44 1.41
CA GLN A 51 -14.02 7.98 0.97
C GLN A 51 -13.26 6.96 0.14
N ASP A 52 -12.51 7.46 -0.84
CA ASP A 52 -11.49 6.72 -1.54
C ASP A 52 -10.11 7.21 -1.08
N ILE A 53 -9.15 6.29 -0.98
CA ILE A 53 -7.76 6.59 -0.61
C ILE A 53 -6.85 6.05 -1.70
N PHE A 54 -6.18 6.96 -2.40
CA PHE A 54 -5.15 6.61 -3.38
C PHE A 54 -3.77 6.65 -2.74
N ILE A 55 -3.03 5.56 -2.90
CA ILE A 55 -1.72 5.33 -2.30
C ILE A 55 -0.73 5.01 -3.40
N GLU A 56 0.38 5.74 -3.42
CA GLU A 56 1.46 5.55 -4.38
C GLU A 56 2.80 5.84 -3.69
N GLN A 57 3.85 5.08 -4.05
CA GLN A 57 5.21 5.27 -3.50
C GLN A 57 5.25 5.32 -1.96
N GLY A 58 4.39 4.52 -1.33
CA GLY A 58 4.30 4.41 0.13
C GLY A 58 3.63 5.57 0.85
N ARG A 59 3.01 6.50 0.12
CA ARG A 59 2.33 7.67 0.66
C ARG A 59 0.89 7.75 0.18
N ILE A 60 0.07 8.46 0.95
CA ILE A 60 -1.26 8.84 0.50
C ILE A 60 -1.08 9.95 -0.54
N SER A 61 -1.51 9.71 -1.76
CA SER A 61 -1.45 10.69 -2.85
C SER A 61 -2.74 11.51 -2.94
N ALA A 62 -3.90 10.89 -2.70
CA ALA A 62 -5.19 11.58 -2.68
C ALA A 62 -6.18 10.92 -1.73
N ILE A 63 -7.10 11.72 -1.19
CA ILE A 63 -8.28 11.27 -0.43
C ILE A 63 -9.48 12.07 -0.95
N GLY A 64 -10.60 11.40 -1.21
CA GLY A 64 -11.86 12.04 -1.56
C GLY A 64 -12.91 11.04 -1.99
N GLU A 65 -14.14 11.49 -2.13
CA GLU A 65 -15.24 10.68 -2.65
C GLU A 65 -15.17 10.58 -4.19
N GLY A 66 -15.27 9.36 -4.72
CA GLY A 66 -15.37 9.12 -6.16
C GLY A 66 -14.12 9.51 -6.95
N LEU A 67 -12.93 9.14 -6.45
CA LEU A 67 -11.68 9.47 -7.12
C LEU A 67 -11.60 8.82 -8.51
N MET A 68 -11.46 9.66 -9.53
CA MET A 68 -11.17 9.24 -10.90
C MET A 68 -9.67 9.34 -11.16
N LEU A 69 -9.03 8.19 -11.41
CA LEU A 69 -7.59 8.10 -11.63
C LEU A 69 -7.28 7.99 -13.13
N GLU A 70 -6.50 8.92 -13.65
CA GLU A 70 -5.94 8.86 -15.00
C GLU A 70 -4.45 8.49 -14.89
N THR A 71 -4.16 7.19 -14.81
CA THR A 71 -2.79 6.69 -14.62
C THR A 71 -2.31 5.89 -15.83
N SER A 72 -1.04 6.05 -16.18
CA SER A 72 -0.36 5.23 -17.19
C SER A 72 0.11 3.87 -16.66
N VAL A 73 0.02 3.67 -15.34
CA VAL A 73 0.40 2.47 -14.61
C VAL A 73 -0.86 1.77 -14.09
N PRO A 74 -0.94 0.42 -14.12
CA PRO A 74 -2.05 -0.31 -13.50
C PRO A 74 -2.15 -0.02 -12.00
N VAL A 75 -3.38 0.19 -11.54
CA VAL A 75 -3.69 0.44 -10.12
C VAL A 75 -4.41 -0.77 -9.54
N THR A 76 -3.99 -1.21 -8.37
CA THR A 76 -4.72 -2.22 -7.60
C THR A 76 -5.91 -1.55 -6.95
N VAL A 77 -7.12 -1.89 -7.39
CA VAL A 77 -8.37 -1.33 -6.83
C VAL A 77 -8.97 -2.32 -5.84
N MET A 78 -9.23 -1.86 -4.61
CA MET A 78 -9.85 -2.63 -3.55
C MET A 78 -11.13 -1.94 -3.09
N HIS A 79 -12.26 -2.50 -3.52
CA HIS A 79 -13.56 -2.05 -3.04
C HIS A 79 -13.83 -2.61 -1.64
N ARG A 80 -14.09 -1.71 -0.68
CA ARG A 80 -14.21 -1.99 0.76
C ARG A 80 -15.36 -1.20 1.40
N PRO A 81 -16.60 -1.39 0.91
CA PRO A 81 -17.77 -0.65 1.37
C PRO A 81 -17.96 -0.80 2.87
N GLY A 82 -17.93 0.33 3.57
CA GLY A 82 -18.14 0.41 5.02
C GLY A 82 -16.95 -0.01 5.88
N SER A 83 -15.85 -0.52 5.29
CA SER A 83 -14.66 -0.88 6.08
C SER A 83 -14.05 0.37 6.71
N ILE A 84 -13.62 0.25 7.96
CA ILE A 84 -13.09 1.38 8.72
C ILE A 84 -11.57 1.44 8.53
N VAL A 85 -11.06 2.55 8.01
CA VAL A 85 -9.63 2.82 7.85
C VAL A 85 -9.17 3.76 8.94
N ARG A 86 -8.13 3.35 9.68
CA ARG A 86 -7.48 4.17 10.72
C ARG A 86 -5.99 4.30 10.45
N PRO A 87 -5.36 5.44 10.82
CA PRO A 87 -3.91 5.50 10.90
C PRO A 87 -3.38 4.43 11.87
N ARG A 88 -2.27 3.79 11.51
CA ARG A 88 -1.62 2.83 12.41
C ARG A 88 -1.23 3.52 13.72
N PRO A 89 -1.49 2.92 14.89
CA PRO A 89 -1.00 3.45 16.16
C PRO A 89 0.52 3.60 16.12
N GLN A 90 1.02 4.83 16.31
CA GLN A 90 2.46 5.03 16.50
C GLN A 90 2.85 4.44 17.85
N ALA A 91 3.90 3.61 17.85
CA ALA A 91 4.47 3.11 19.10
C ALA A 91 4.82 4.29 20.01
N PRO A 92 4.54 4.22 21.33
CA PRO A 92 4.97 5.24 22.26
C PRO A 92 6.49 5.37 22.14
N ALA A 93 6.99 6.59 21.97
CA ALA A 93 8.42 6.76 21.75
C ALA A 93 9.21 6.21 22.94
N ALA A 94 10.39 5.66 22.66
CA ALA A 94 11.28 5.13 23.67
C ALA A 94 11.51 6.17 24.78
N SER A 95 11.45 5.70 26.03
CA SER A 95 11.71 6.51 27.23
C SER A 95 13.02 7.29 27.05
N GLY A 96 12.96 8.63 27.06
CA GLY A 96 14.12 9.51 26.90
C GLY A 96 14.15 10.38 25.63
N ALA A 97 13.19 10.26 24.72
CA ALA A 97 13.13 11.14 23.54
C ALA A 97 12.80 12.60 23.94
N ILE A 98 13.60 13.56 23.44
CA ILE A 98 13.33 15.00 23.59
C ILE A 98 12.30 15.40 22.52
N TYR A 99 11.19 15.98 22.96
CA TYR A 99 10.14 16.47 22.07
C TYR A 99 10.26 17.98 21.88
N ILE A 100 10.56 18.41 20.66
CA ILE A 100 10.44 19.82 20.28
C ILE A 100 8.96 20.09 20.01
N ARG A 101 8.33 20.82 20.93
CA ARG A 101 6.97 21.36 20.75
C ARG A 101 7.07 22.66 19.95
N THR A 102 6.67 22.66 18.69
CA THR A 102 6.40 23.91 17.98
C THR A 102 5.02 24.41 18.45
N SER A 103 4.93 25.69 18.80
CA SER A 103 3.80 26.32 19.50
C SER A 103 2.49 26.40 18.70
N THR A 104 2.38 25.71 17.57
CA THR A 104 1.19 25.65 16.71
C THR A 104 0.51 24.28 16.70
N GLY A 105 1.07 23.27 17.39
CA GLY A 105 0.46 21.95 17.53
C GLY A 105 -0.42 21.86 18.77
N ALA A 106 -1.68 21.46 18.58
CA ALA A 106 -2.74 21.40 19.58
C ALA A 106 -2.33 20.78 20.93
N SER A 107 -2.91 21.39 21.97
CA SER A 107 -2.79 21.11 23.39
C SER A 107 -2.88 19.62 23.78
N GLY A 108 -1.84 19.16 24.47
CA GLY A 108 -1.91 18.38 25.71
C GLY A 108 -2.77 17.12 25.78
N SER A 109 -2.16 15.97 25.55
CA SER A 109 -2.23 14.79 26.44
C SER A 109 -1.32 13.71 25.84
N ALA A 110 -0.79 12.81 26.66
CA ALA A 110 -0.20 11.53 26.21
C ALA A 110 -1.24 10.58 25.58
N ALA A 111 -2.32 11.14 25.02
CA ALA A 111 -3.22 10.44 24.14
C ALA A 111 -2.44 10.13 22.87
N SER A 112 -2.31 8.83 22.58
CA SER A 112 -1.81 8.26 21.34
C SER A 112 -1.90 9.27 20.19
N ARG A 113 -0.76 9.66 19.63
CA ARG A 113 -0.62 10.71 18.62
C ARG A 113 -1.49 10.34 17.42
N ARG A 114 -2.77 10.73 17.47
CA ARG A 114 -3.72 10.38 16.41
C ARG A 114 -3.27 11.17 15.18
N THR A 115 -2.93 10.45 14.14
CA THR A 115 -2.46 11.04 12.89
C THR A 115 -3.67 11.49 12.09
N ILE A 116 -3.60 12.64 11.42
CA ILE A 116 -4.59 13.05 10.43
C ILE A 116 -4.17 12.44 9.10
N LEU A 117 -5.08 11.74 8.42
CA LEU A 117 -4.84 11.24 7.08
C LEU A 117 -5.01 12.40 6.09
N MET A 118 -3.94 12.70 5.35
CA MET A 118 -3.94 13.74 4.33
C MET A 118 -2.92 13.40 3.24
N PRO A 119 -3.06 13.95 2.02
CA PRO A 119 -2.05 13.78 0.98
C PRO A 119 -0.63 14.11 1.46
N GLY A 120 0.33 13.29 1.06
CA GLY A 120 1.75 13.41 1.39
C GLY A 120 2.20 12.64 2.64
N VAL A 121 1.28 12.19 3.51
CA VAL A 121 1.64 11.38 4.69
C VAL A 121 1.97 9.94 4.30
N ALA A 122 2.73 9.25 5.15
CA ALA A 122 3.01 7.83 4.97
C ALA A 122 1.70 7.02 5.03
N ALA A 123 1.54 6.06 4.12
CA ALA A 123 0.39 5.17 4.08
C ALA A 123 0.60 3.99 5.05
N ASP A 124 0.60 4.30 6.34
CA ASP A 124 0.58 3.31 7.43
C ASP A 124 -0.83 3.24 8.01
N LEU A 125 -1.62 2.28 7.53
CA LEU A 125 -3.05 2.17 7.78
C LEU A 125 -3.41 0.80 8.35
N VAL A 126 -4.47 0.76 9.14
CA VAL A 126 -5.14 -0.47 9.57
C VAL A 126 -6.59 -0.37 9.12
N VAL A 127 -7.07 -1.41 8.45
CA VAL A 127 -8.42 -1.45 7.92
C VAL A 127 -9.17 -2.58 8.62
N TYR A 128 -10.32 -2.24 9.18
CA TYR A 128 -11.18 -3.14 9.93
C TYR A 128 -12.38 -3.52 9.09
N SER A 129 -12.82 -4.77 9.20
CA SER A 129 -13.94 -5.26 8.41
C SER A 129 -15.25 -4.63 8.86
N ALA A 130 -16.13 -4.35 7.89
CA ALA A 130 -17.51 -3.94 8.13
C ALA A 130 -18.42 -5.16 8.29
N GLN A 131 -18.21 -5.99 9.32
CA GLN A 131 -19.16 -7.09 9.54
C GLN A 131 -20.45 -6.55 10.19
N ALA A 132 -21.60 -6.95 9.63
CA ALA A 132 -22.94 -6.56 10.07
C ALA A 132 -23.32 -7.04 11.49
N ASP A 133 -22.55 -7.94 12.09
CA ASP A 133 -22.76 -8.42 13.45
C ASP A 133 -21.83 -7.68 14.43
N ALA A 134 -22.44 -6.85 15.28
CA ALA A 134 -21.80 -5.98 16.28
C ALA A 134 -20.90 -6.69 17.32
N VAL A 135 -20.72 -8.01 17.22
CA VAL A 135 -19.84 -8.81 18.08
C VAL A 135 -18.38 -8.76 17.60
N ILE A 136 -18.12 -8.35 16.35
CA ILE A 136 -16.78 -8.35 15.72
C ILE A 136 -16.43 -6.96 15.15
N ALA A 137 -16.95 -5.89 15.75
CA ALA A 137 -16.56 -4.52 15.41
C ALA A 137 -15.16 -4.22 15.99
N ASP A 138 -14.11 -4.80 15.39
CA ASP A 138 -12.67 -4.48 15.56
C ASP A 138 -11.75 -5.56 14.96
N GLN A 139 -12.26 -6.50 14.14
CA GLN A 139 -11.37 -7.43 13.44
C GLN A 139 -10.60 -6.69 12.34
N VAL A 140 -9.27 -6.72 12.46
CA VAL A 140 -8.36 -6.22 11.42
C VAL A 140 -8.52 -7.10 10.19
N GLU A 141 -8.92 -6.48 9.09
CA GLU A 141 -9.07 -7.14 7.79
C GLU A 141 -7.74 -7.13 7.02
N LEU A 142 -7.10 -5.96 6.97
CA LEU A 142 -5.82 -5.76 6.32
C LEU A 142 -5.02 -4.66 7.00
N GLU A 143 -3.71 -4.77 6.91
CA GLU A 143 -2.78 -3.73 7.35
C GLU A 143 -1.97 -3.24 6.16
N ILE A 144 -1.76 -1.93 6.08
CA ILE A 144 -0.93 -1.30 5.06
C ILE A 144 0.23 -0.63 5.78
N SER A 145 1.46 -0.89 5.34
CA SER A 145 2.64 -0.19 5.84
C SER A 145 3.51 0.29 4.69
N GLY A 146 3.91 1.56 4.75
CA GLY A 146 4.63 2.19 3.65
C GLY A 146 3.94 1.95 2.31
N GLY A 147 2.60 2.02 2.29
CA GLY A 147 1.74 1.78 1.13
C GLY A 147 1.67 0.35 0.60
N ARG A 148 2.18 -0.62 1.33
CA ARG A 148 2.11 -2.05 0.97
C ARG A 148 1.20 -2.81 1.90
N ILE A 149 0.35 -3.66 1.35
CA ILE A 149 -0.51 -4.57 2.14
C ILE A 149 0.37 -5.63 2.80
N LEU A 150 0.31 -5.74 4.12
CA LEU A 150 1.01 -6.76 4.89
C LEU A 150 0.29 -8.12 4.79
N GLY A 151 1.05 -9.20 4.71
CA GLY A 151 0.50 -10.57 4.70
C GLY A 151 -0.16 -11.02 3.39
N ALA A 152 -0.32 -10.13 2.40
CA ALA A 152 -0.78 -10.49 1.06
C ALA A 152 0.40 -10.97 0.21
N ALA A 153 0.28 -12.16 -0.40
CA ALA A 153 1.14 -12.53 -1.51
C ALA A 153 0.82 -11.59 -2.67
N GLN A 154 1.81 -10.84 -3.16
CA GLN A 154 1.59 -9.93 -4.27
C GLN A 154 1.43 -10.73 -5.56
N ILE A 155 0.19 -10.90 -6.00
CA ILE A 155 -0.12 -11.58 -7.25
C ILE A 155 -0.27 -10.51 -8.33
N CYS A 156 0.77 -10.26 -9.10
CA CYS A 156 0.62 -9.55 -10.37
C CYS A 156 0.25 -10.55 -11.45
N GLN A 157 -0.92 -10.39 -12.05
CA GLN A 157 -1.18 -10.99 -13.35
C GLN A 157 -0.62 -10.04 -14.40
N GLY A 158 0.39 -10.51 -15.14
CA GLY A 158 0.98 -9.83 -16.29
C GLY A 158 0.17 -10.06 -17.56
#